data_AF-A0A1B9MVV0-F1
#
_entry.id   AF-A0A1B9MVV0-F1
#
_cell.length_a   1.000
_cell.length_b   1.000
_cell.length_c   1.000
_cell.angle_alpha   90.00
_cell.angle_beta   90.00
_cell.angle_gamma   90.00
#
_symmetry.space_group_name_H-M   'P 1'
#
loop_
_entity.id
_entity.type
_entity.pdbx_description
1 polymer ?
#
loop_
_entity_poly.entity_id
_entity_poly.type
_entity_poly.pdbx_seq_one_letter_code
_entity_poly.pdbx_strand_id
1 'polypeptide(L)'
;MYTADHEFSKRFLSLQNQIENSEKQKNDLKHEIMAILNSCATLKKLQEIWPESVNFLDGIQVDITKTNLPAVVVENLNKKLGITAS
;
A
#
# COMPACT_ATOMS: atom_id res chain seq x y z
N MET A 1 -23.67 9.04 30.60
CA MET A 1 -23.18 8.20 29.47
C MET A 1 -24.34 7.98 28.52
N TYR A 2 -24.11 8.13 27.22
CA TYR A 2 -25.11 7.78 26.21
C TYR A 2 -25.19 6.25 26.08
N THR A 3 -26.40 5.71 25.89
CA THR A 3 -26.58 4.27 25.64
C THR A 3 -26.02 3.90 24.27
N ALA A 4 -25.75 2.61 24.03
CA ALA A 4 -25.24 2.13 22.75
C ALA A 4 -26.19 2.44 21.58
N ASP A 5 -27.50 2.50 21.84
CA ASP A 5 -28.53 2.84 20.84
C ASP A 5 -28.63 4.34 20.52
N HIS A 6 -27.98 5.19 21.31
CA HIS A 6 -27.98 6.62 21.06
C HIS A 6 -27.26 6.94 19.75
N GLU A 7 -27.85 7.79 18.91
CA GLU A 7 -27.31 8.15 17.59
C GLU A 7 -25.86 8.64 17.64
N PHE A 8 -25.48 9.36 18.70
CA PHE A 8 -24.09 9.76 18.93
C PHE A 8 -23.14 8.57 19.10
N SER A 9 -23.53 7.58 19.91
CA SER A 9 -22.73 6.37 20.14
C SER A 9 -22.58 5.57 18.85
N LYS A 10 -23.64 5.45 18.04
CA LYS A 10 -23.60 4.79 16.73
C LYS A 10 -22.66 5.48 15.75
N ARG A 11 -22.73 6.82 15.67
CA ARG A 11 -21.85 7.62 14.81
C ARG A 11 -20.39 7.51 15.25
N PHE A 12 -20.14 7.58 16.55
CA PHE A 12 -18.80 7.42 17.11
C PHE A 12 -18.22 6.05 16.79
N LEU A 13 -18.96 4.97 17.02
CA LEU A 13 -18.52 3.61 16.70
C LEU A 13 -18.28 3.40 15.20
N SER A 14 -19.14 3.99 14.35
CA SER A 14 -18.95 3.95 12.90
C SER A 14 -17.65 4.65 12.47
N LEU A 15 -17.37 5.84 13.03
CA LEU A 15 -16.12 6.55 12.75
C LEU A 15 -14.90 5.80 13.27
N GLN A 16 -15.00 5.21 14.47
CA GLN A 16 -13.92 4.41 15.05
C GLN A 16 -13.61 3.19 14.16
N ASN A 17 -14.64 2.45 13.71
CA ASN A 17 -14.46 1.34 12.77
C ASN A 17 -13.84 1.80 11.45
N GLN A 18 -14.21 2.97 10.93
CA GLN A 18 -13.61 3.51 9.71
C GLN A 18 -12.12 3.83 9.90
N ILE A 19 -11.74 4.39 11.05
CA ILE A 19 -10.34 4.66 11.39
C ILE A 19 -9.57 3.34 11.47
N GLU A 20 -10.07 2.36 12.24
CA GLU A 20 -9.41 1.06 12.40
C GLU A 20 -9.27 0.33 11.05
N ASN A 21 -10.30 0.37 10.19
CA ASN A 21 -10.23 -0.20 8.86
C ASN A 21 -9.21 0.52 7.97
N SER A 22 -9.14 1.85 8.03
CA SER A 22 -8.17 2.63 7.26
C SER A 22 -6.73 2.36 7.71
N GLU A 23 -6.51 2.26 9.02
CA GLU A 23 -5.20 1.90 9.58
C GLU A 23 -4.77 0.49 9.18
N LYS A 24 -5.70 -0.47 9.20
CA LYS A 24 -5.45 -1.83 8.73
C LYS A 24 -5.08 -1.84 7.25
N GLN A 25 -5.87 -1.18 6.40
CA GLN A 25 -5.58 -1.08 4.97
C GLN A 25 -4.21 -0.46 4.69
N LYS A 26 -3.86 0.61 5.42
CA LYS A 26 -2.52 1.23 5.33
C LYS A 26 -1.41 0.25 5.71
N ASN A 27 -1.59 -0.51 6.79
CA ASN A 27 -0.58 -1.46 7.25
C ASN A 27 -0.43 -2.64 6.29
N ASP A 28 -1.52 -3.19 5.79
CA ASP A 28 -1.52 -4.25 4.77
C ASP A 28 -0.78 -3.79 3.51
N LEU A 29 -1.08 -2.57 3.03
CA LEU A 29 -0.40 -1.97 1.88
C LEU A 29 1.09 -1.78 2.13
N LYS A 30 1.47 -1.29 3.32
CA LYS A 30 2.87 -1.14 3.71
C LYS A 30 3.59 -2.50 3.68
N HIS A 31 2.95 -3.55 4.19
CA HIS A 31 3.53 -4.90 4.18
C HIS A 31 3.73 -5.44 2.76
N GLU A 32 2.74 -5.25 1.88
CA GLU A 32 2.83 -5.65 0.47
C GLU A 32 3.96 -4.90 -0.25
N ILE A 33 4.04 -3.57 -0.09
CA ILE A 33 5.13 -2.75 -0.66
C ILE A 33 6.49 -3.20 -0.09
N MET A 34 6.59 -3.40 1.22
CA MET A 34 7.84 -3.84 1.85
C MET A 34 8.27 -5.22 1.35
N ALA A 35 7.34 -6.13 1.07
CA ALA A 35 7.65 -7.43 0.48
C ALA A 35 8.22 -7.29 -0.94
N ILE A 36 7.66 -6.38 -1.76
CA ILE A 36 8.22 -6.06 -3.08
C ILE A 36 9.60 -5.45 -2.93
N LEU A 37 9.78 -4.44 -2.07
CA LEU A 37 11.08 -3.80 -1.86
C LEU A 37 12.13 -4.80 -1.36
N ASN A 38 11.80 -5.66 -0.41
CA ASN A 38 12.74 -6.67 0.10
C ASN A 38 13.13 -7.73 -0.94
N SER A 39 12.25 -8.01 -1.91
CA SER A 39 12.56 -8.94 -3.01
C SER A 39 13.40 -8.30 -4.13
N CYS A 40 13.39 -6.97 -4.21
CA CYS A 40 14.04 -6.17 -5.23
C CYS A 40 15.25 -5.49 -4.61
N ALA A 41 16.45 -6.01 -4.83
CA ALA A 41 17.61 -5.32 -4.28
C ALA A 41 18.05 -4.09 -5.08
N THR A 42 17.40 -3.79 -6.23
CA THR A 42 17.62 -2.53 -6.95
C THR A 42 16.41 -1.78 -7.40
N LEU A 43 16.62 -0.48 -7.59
CA LEU A 43 15.72 0.40 -8.32
C LEU A 43 15.47 -0.06 -9.76
N LYS A 44 16.51 -0.46 -10.51
CA LYS A 44 16.31 -1.01 -11.88
C LYS A 44 15.36 -2.20 -11.87
N LYS A 45 15.54 -3.10 -10.91
CA LYS A 45 14.72 -4.29 -10.77
C LYS A 45 13.32 -3.98 -10.25
N LEU A 46 13.20 -3.01 -9.35
CA LEU A 46 11.92 -2.49 -8.88
C LEU A 46 11.15 -1.84 -10.04
N GLN A 47 11.82 -1.09 -10.92
CA GLN A 47 11.22 -0.50 -12.13
C GLN A 47 10.83 -1.56 -13.17
N GLU A 48 11.59 -2.65 -13.29
CA GLU A 48 11.21 -3.79 -14.16
C GLU A 48 9.97 -4.51 -13.64
N ILE A 49 9.87 -4.70 -12.32
CA ILE A 49 8.75 -5.44 -11.69
C ILE A 49 7.53 -4.54 -11.50
N TRP A 50 7.76 -3.30 -11.10
CA TRP A 50 6.75 -2.31 -10.77
C TRP A 50 7.12 -0.96 -11.41
N PRO A 51 6.92 -0.78 -12.72
CA PRO A 51 7.34 0.42 -13.44
C PRO A 51 6.69 1.69 -12.91
N GLU A 52 5.46 1.63 -12.39
CA GLU A 52 4.78 2.78 -11.80
C GLU A 52 5.41 3.26 -10.48
N SER A 53 6.30 2.46 -9.88
CA SER A 53 7.06 2.87 -8.70
C SER A 53 7.89 4.13 -8.94
N VAL A 54 8.28 4.44 -10.20
CA VAL A 54 9.03 5.65 -10.57
C VAL A 54 8.41 6.94 -10.08
N ASN A 55 7.07 6.99 -9.96
CA ASN A 55 6.33 8.14 -9.45
C ASN A 55 6.67 8.48 -7.98
N PHE A 56 7.35 7.57 -7.27
CA PHE A 56 7.74 7.72 -5.87
C PHE A 56 9.27 7.76 -5.67
N LEU A 57 10.06 7.60 -6.72
CA LEU A 57 11.51 7.34 -6.64
C LEU A 57 12.40 8.57 -6.87
N ASP A 58 11.83 9.77 -6.97
CA ASP A 58 12.60 11.01 -7.15
C ASP A 58 13.72 11.13 -6.08
N GLY A 59 14.97 11.17 -6.54
CA GLY A 59 16.16 11.41 -5.70
C GLY A 59 16.88 10.17 -5.15
N ILE A 60 16.52 8.94 -5.52
CA ILE A 60 17.14 7.72 -4.99
C ILE A 60 17.97 7.00 -6.06
N GLN A 61 19.21 6.59 -5.74
CA GLN A 61 20.06 5.71 -6.56
C GLN A 61 20.59 4.54 -5.71
N VAL A 62 20.32 3.27 -6.07
CA VAL A 62 21.03 2.10 -5.48
C VAL A 62 21.07 0.89 -6.43
N ASP A 63 21.97 -0.07 -6.11
CA ASP A 63 22.70 -1.14 -6.84
C ASP A 63 22.35 -2.63 -6.43
N ILE A 64 22.62 -3.62 -7.33
CA ILE A 64 21.79 -4.82 -7.76
C ILE A 64 21.94 -6.14 -6.97
N THR A 65 20.80 -6.79 -6.64
CA THR A 65 20.58 -8.27 -6.62
C THR A 65 19.11 -8.70 -6.94
N LYS A 66 18.88 -9.95 -7.37
CA LYS A 66 17.68 -10.42 -8.14
C LYS A 66 16.72 -11.38 -7.39
N THR A 67 15.41 -11.09 -7.43
CA THR A 67 14.28 -12.06 -7.31
C THR A 67 13.02 -11.69 -8.13
N ASN A 68 12.34 -12.63 -8.80
CA ASN A 68 11.17 -12.36 -9.66
C ASN A 68 9.85 -12.32 -8.86
N LEU A 69 9.03 -11.28 -9.03
CA LEU A 69 7.67 -11.21 -8.47
C LEU A 69 6.58 -11.47 -9.53
N PRO A 70 5.38 -11.95 -9.12
CA PRO A 70 4.26 -12.15 -10.03
C PRO A 70 3.56 -10.83 -10.40
N ALA A 71 3.25 -10.63 -11.68
CA ALA A 71 2.60 -9.42 -12.22
C ALA A 71 1.23 -9.11 -11.58
N VAL A 72 0.48 -10.14 -11.15
CA VAL A 72 -0.83 -9.98 -10.48
C VAL A 72 -0.74 -9.19 -9.18
N VAL A 73 0.38 -9.30 -8.45
CA VAL A 73 0.60 -8.57 -7.19
C VAL A 73 0.76 -7.07 -7.45
N VAL A 74 1.43 -6.73 -8.55
CA VAL A 74 1.73 -5.34 -8.94
C VAL A 74 0.48 -4.61 -9.41
N GLU A 75 -0.36 -5.28 -10.20
CA GLU A 75 -1.64 -4.71 -10.67
C GLU A 75 -2.59 -4.40 -9.49
N ASN A 76 -2.65 -5.30 -8.50
CA ASN A 76 -3.46 -5.11 -7.31
C ASN A 76 -2.95 -3.92 -6.47
N LEU A 77 -1.63 -3.78 -6.33
CA LEU A 77 -1.01 -2.66 -5.63
C LEU A 77 -1.28 -1.32 -6.30
N ASN A 78 -1.19 -1.23 -7.62
CA ASN A 78 -1.51 0.00 -8.36
C ASN A 78 -2.95 0.44 -8.13
N LYS A 79 -3.90 -0.52 -8.16
CA LYS A 79 -5.30 -0.25 -7.84
C LYS A 79 -5.49 0.27 -6.40
N LYS A 80 -4.82 -0.35 -5.42
CA LYS A 80 -4.89 0.08 -4.02
C LYS A 80 -4.26 1.45 -3.78
N LEU A 81 -3.20 1.79 -4.51
CA LEU A 81 -2.53 3.09 -4.42
C LEU A 81 -3.21 4.19 -5.24
N GLY A 82 -4.25 3.85 -6.01
CA GLY A 82 -4.93 4.81 -6.89
C GLY A 82 -4.04 5.32 -8.03
N ILE A 83 -3.00 4.54 -8.39
CA ILE A 83 -2.12 4.87 -9.51
C ILE A 83 -2.88 4.52 -10.80
N THR A 84 -3.63 5.47 -11.33
CA THR A 84 -4.24 5.34 -12.64
C THR A 84 -3.14 5.46 -13.69
N ALA A 85 -2.90 4.41 -14.46
CA ALA A 85 -2.02 4.47 -15.62
C ALA A 85 -2.45 5.64 -16.52
N SER A 86 -1.57 6.63 -16.71
CA SER A 86 -1.68 7.59 -17.82
C SER A 86 -1.29 6.94 -19.14
#